data_AF-A0A7S0FYE7-F1
#
_entry.id   AF-A0A7S0FYE7-F1
#
_cell.length_a   1.000
_cell.length_b   1.000
_cell.length_c   1.000
_cell.angle_alpha   90.00
_cell.angle_beta   90.00
_cell.angle_gamma   90.00
#
_symmetry.space_group_name_H-M   'P 1'
#
loop_
_entity.id
_entity.type
_entity.pdbx_description
1 polymer ?
#
loop_
_entity_poly.entity_id
_entity_poly.type
_entity_poly.pdbx_seq_one_letter_code
_entity_poly.pdbx_strand_id
1 'polypeptide(L)'
;LAPRGRFLDALVKAVNAGVDMIMLPGVVDSGHHSCDEYFQLMHEAVNRGFISRSRLDDAVARIVRVKARAGLMQSPFARRGDLARVGCREHREVAREAVRRSIVLLKNNGVLPLLKS
;
A
#
# COMPACT_ATOMS: atom_id res chain seq x y z
N LEU A 1 13.11 -12.86 22.76
CA LEU A 1 13.22 -11.39 22.74
C LEU A 1 11.94 -10.79 23.33
N ALA A 2 12.05 -9.72 24.13
CA ALA A 2 10.89 -8.91 24.53
C ALA A 2 10.13 -8.39 23.29
N PRO A 3 8.84 -7.99 23.38
CA PRO A 3 8.03 -7.56 22.24
C PRO A 3 8.74 -6.52 21.33
N ARG A 4 9.32 -5.48 21.93
CA ARG A 4 10.14 -4.48 21.23
C ARG A 4 11.36 -5.06 20.51
N GLY A 5 12.05 -6.00 21.14
CA GLY A 5 13.22 -6.66 20.54
C GLY A 5 12.86 -7.55 19.35
N ARG A 6 11.70 -8.22 19.39
CA ARG A 6 11.18 -8.98 18.23
C ARG A 6 10.86 -8.05 17.06
N PHE A 7 10.30 -6.88 17.36
CA PHE A 7 9.98 -5.91 16.34
C PHE A 7 11.23 -5.31 15.68
N LEU A 8 12.25 -4.95 16.46
CA LEU A 8 13.54 -4.51 15.93
C LEU A 8 14.17 -5.56 15.00
N ASP A 9 14.19 -6.83 15.40
CA ASP A 9 14.74 -7.92 14.58
C ASP A 9 13.97 -8.08 13.25
N ALA A 10 12.63 -8.06 13.30
CA ALA A 10 11.80 -8.14 12.10
C ALA A 10 12.01 -6.94 11.16
N LEU A 11 12.11 -5.73 11.72
CA LEU A 11 12.38 -4.49 11.01
C LEU A 11 13.71 -4.54 10.26
N VAL A 12 14.79 -4.91 10.97
CA VAL A 12 16.14 -5.03 10.40
C VAL A 12 16.15 -6.05 9.26
N LYS A 13 15.55 -7.23 9.48
CA LYS A 13 15.45 -8.28 8.45
C LYS A 13 14.69 -7.80 7.22
N ALA A 14 13.55 -7.13 7.40
CA ALA A 14 12.75 -6.63 6.29
C ALA A 14 13.52 -5.60 5.45
N VAL A 15 14.15 -4.61 6.09
CA VAL A 15 14.89 -3.55 5.38
C VAL A 15 16.11 -4.11 4.64
N ASN A 16 16.88 -5.00 5.29
CA ASN A 16 18.04 -5.64 4.66
C ASN A 16 17.65 -6.64 3.56
N ALA A 17 16.44 -7.21 3.62
CA ALA A 17 15.87 -8.02 2.53
C ALA A 17 15.38 -7.18 1.33
N GLY A 18 15.44 -5.85 1.40
CA GLY A 18 15.12 -4.96 0.28
C GLY A 18 13.76 -4.26 0.38
N VAL A 19 13.06 -4.35 1.51
CA VAL A 19 11.85 -3.55 1.71
C VAL A 19 12.21 -2.07 1.85
N ASP A 20 11.56 -1.20 1.08
CA ASP A 20 11.83 0.24 1.06
C ASP A 20 10.86 1.05 1.95
N MET A 21 9.62 0.58 2.10
CA MET A 21 8.56 1.27 2.84
C MET A 21 7.84 0.30 3.78
N ILE A 22 7.85 0.59 5.07
CA ILE A 22 7.14 -0.18 6.10
C ILE A 22 5.77 0.46 6.33
N MET A 23 4.71 -0.33 6.12
CA MET A 23 3.33 0.11 6.38
C MET A 23 2.96 -0.21 7.82
N LEU A 24 2.64 0.82 8.61
CA LEU A 24 2.21 0.68 9.98
C LEU A 24 0.72 1.01 10.11
N PRO A 25 -0.04 0.29 10.96
CA PRO A 25 -1.47 0.50 11.13
C PRO A 25 -1.80 1.82 11.85
N GLY A 26 -0.83 2.49 12.48
CA GLY A 26 -0.99 3.81 13.12
C GLY A 26 -1.88 3.84 14.38
N VAL A 27 -2.61 2.75 14.68
CA VAL A 27 -3.52 2.63 15.83
C VAL A 27 -2.87 1.84 16.95
N VAL A 28 -2.75 2.45 18.12
CA VAL A 28 -2.05 1.90 19.30
C VAL A 28 -2.94 1.06 20.21
N ASP A 29 -4.27 1.16 20.07
CA ASP A 29 -5.26 0.57 20.99
C ASP A 29 -5.37 -0.97 20.94
N SER A 30 -4.57 -1.66 20.13
CA SER A 30 -4.67 -3.13 19.96
C SER A 30 -3.35 -3.88 20.10
N GLY A 31 -2.36 -3.30 20.81
CA GLY A 31 -1.04 -3.94 20.98
C GLY A 31 -0.15 -3.86 19.72
N HIS A 32 -0.44 -2.92 18.82
CA HIS A 32 0.41 -2.61 17.67
C HIS A 32 1.50 -1.59 18.05
N HIS A 33 2.64 -1.67 17.35
CA HIS A 33 3.74 -0.73 17.49
C HIS A 33 3.34 0.65 16.96
N SER A 34 3.64 1.69 17.73
CA SER A 34 3.39 3.07 17.32
C SER A 34 4.38 3.52 16.23
N CYS A 35 4.02 4.57 15.49
CA CYS A 35 4.95 5.22 14.57
C CYS A 35 6.19 5.76 15.30
N ASP A 36 6.03 6.27 16.53
CA ASP A 36 7.14 6.78 17.33
C ASP A 36 8.12 5.67 17.72
N GLU A 37 7.61 4.51 18.14
CA GLU A 37 8.46 3.35 18.43
C GLU A 37 9.21 2.90 17.17
N TYR A 38 8.53 2.85 16.02
CA TYR A 38 9.17 2.55 14.76
C TYR A 38 10.31 3.53 14.42
N PHE A 39 10.09 4.84 14.56
CA PHE A 39 11.14 5.83 14.29
C PHE A 39 12.34 5.65 15.23
N GLN A 40 12.10 5.39 16.52
CA GLN A 40 13.16 5.11 17.48
C GLN A 40 13.96 3.86 17.09
N LEU A 41 13.29 2.78 16.70
CA LEU A 41 13.93 1.52 16.32
C LEU A 41 14.68 1.61 14.99
N MET A 42 14.17 2.37 14.01
CA MET A 42 14.90 2.64 12.77
C MET A 42 16.16 3.45 13.02
N HIS A 43 16.09 4.49 13.86
CA HIS A 43 17.27 5.24 14.29
C HIS A 43 18.28 4.35 15.01
N GLU A 44 17.81 3.51 15.93
CA GLU A 44 18.65 2.54 16.64
C GLU A 44 19.33 1.58 15.66
N ALA A 45 18.58 0.99 14.73
CA ALA A 45 19.09 0.03 13.76
C ALA A 45 20.19 0.61 12.87
N VAL A 46 20.05 1.87 12.43
CA VAL A 46 21.06 2.55 11.61
C VAL A 46 22.28 2.93 12.44
N ASN A 47 22.09 3.51 13.63
CA ASN A 47 23.18 3.94 14.50
C ASN A 47 24.03 2.76 15.01
N ARG A 48 23.40 1.60 15.23
CA ARG A 48 24.08 0.35 15.62
C ARG A 48 24.65 -0.43 14.43
N GLY A 49 24.45 0.05 13.20
CA GLY A 49 24.95 -0.60 11.98
C GLY A 49 24.20 -1.86 11.57
N PHE A 50 23.05 -2.16 12.18
CA PHE A 50 22.18 -3.26 11.77
C PHE A 50 21.55 -3.02 10.40
N ILE A 51 21.34 -1.75 10.03
CA ILE A 51 20.98 -1.30 8.69
C ILE A 51 22.06 -0.32 8.25
N SER A 52 22.68 -0.56 7.08
CA SER A 52 23.71 0.35 6.58
C SER A 52 23.10 1.68 6.10
N ARG A 53 23.87 2.77 6.22
CA ARG A 53 23.50 4.08 5.66
C ARG A 53 23.17 3.98 4.17
N SER A 54 23.98 3.22 3.42
CA SER A 54 23.77 3.00 1.99
C SER A 54 22.45 2.27 1.67
N ARG A 55 22.04 1.30 2.51
CA ARG A 55 20.75 0.62 2.37
C ARG A 55 19.59 1.59 2.60
N LEU A 56 19.70 2.44 3.61
CA LEU A 56 18.72 3.50 3.87
C LEU A 56 18.64 4.50 2.71
N ASP A 57 19.78 4.99 2.23
CA ASP A 57 19.84 5.97 1.16
C ASP A 57 19.28 5.41 -0.17
N ASP A 58 19.53 4.13 -0.49
CA ASP A 58 18.92 3.46 -1.65
C ASP A 58 17.38 3.36 -1.54
N ALA A 59 16.87 2.95 -0.37
CA ALA A 59 15.42 2.87 -0.13
C ALA A 59 14.74 4.25 -0.26
N VAL A 60 15.34 5.29 0.35
CA VAL A 60 14.84 6.67 0.24
C VAL A 60 14.89 7.16 -1.20
N ALA A 61 15.98 6.90 -1.93
CA ALA A 61 16.11 7.29 -3.33
C ALA A 61 15.02 6.65 -4.23
N ARG A 62 14.64 5.40 -3.97
CA ARG A 62 13.53 4.73 -4.68
C ARG A 62 12.19 5.40 -4.41
N ILE A 63 11.90 5.72 -3.15
CA ILE A 63 10.67 6.42 -2.76
C ILE A 63 10.60 7.80 -3.41
N VAL A 64 11.67 8.59 -3.32
CA VAL A 64 11.74 9.93 -3.90
C VAL A 64 11.61 9.87 -5.43
N ARG A 65 12.22 8.87 -6.08
CA ARG A 65 12.07 8.64 -7.53
C ARG A 65 10.61 8.40 -7.93
N VAL A 66 9.87 7.58 -7.18
CA VAL A 66 8.44 7.35 -7.42
C VAL A 66 7.64 8.65 -7.26
N LYS A 67 7.90 9.42 -6.19
CA LYS A 67 7.26 10.72 -5.96
C LYS A 67 7.54 11.71 -7.10
N ALA A 68 8.79 11.77 -7.58
CA ALA A 68 9.18 12.62 -8.70
C ALA A 68 8.48 12.21 -10.00
N ARG A 69 8.43 10.90 -10.31
CA ARG A 69 7.70 10.38 -11.49
C ARG A 69 6.20 10.66 -11.44
N ALA A 70 5.62 10.67 -10.25
CA ALA A 70 4.23 11.03 -10.03
C ALA A 70 3.97 12.55 -10.06
N GLY A 71 5.00 13.40 -10.24
CA GLY A 71 4.87 14.85 -10.25
C GLY A 71 4.59 15.47 -8.87
N LEU A 72 4.73 14.70 -7.79
CA LEU A 72 4.41 15.13 -6.43
C LEU A 72 5.43 16.11 -5.85
N MET A 73 6.61 16.24 -6.47
CA MET A 73 7.62 17.21 -6.06
C MET A 73 7.24 18.64 -6.48
N GLN A 74 6.53 18.79 -7.60
CA GLN A 74 6.11 20.08 -8.15
C GLN A 74 4.67 20.43 -7.76
N SER A 75 3.78 19.44 -7.72
CA SER A 75 2.37 19.61 -7.38
C SER A 75 1.98 18.58 -6.31
N PRO A 76 2.32 18.82 -5.03
CA PRO A 76 2.16 17.84 -3.95
C PRO A 76 0.70 17.61 -3.55
N PHE A 77 -0.19 18.55 -3.88
CA PHE A 77 -1.60 18.46 -3.56
C PHE A 77 -2.41 17.94 -4.74
N ALA A 78 -3.46 17.20 -4.41
CA ALA A 78 -4.49 16.88 -5.38
C ALA A 78 -5.05 18.20 -5.94
N ARG A 79 -5.02 18.34 -7.26
CA ARG A 79 -5.90 19.29 -7.92
C ARG A 79 -7.33 18.84 -7.63
N ARG A 80 -8.20 19.75 -7.18
CA ARG A 80 -9.64 19.48 -7.10
C ARG A 80 -10.10 19.21 -8.54
N GLY A 81 -10.07 17.93 -8.92
CA GLY A 81 -10.47 17.49 -10.24
C GLY A 81 -11.97 17.66 -10.43
N ASP A 82 -12.44 17.32 -11.62
CA ASP A 82 -13.87 17.27 -11.88
C ASP A 82 -14.51 16.11 -11.10
N LEU A 83 -15.06 16.43 -9.92
CA LEU A 83 -15.76 15.47 -9.08
C LEU A 83 -16.98 14.87 -9.78
N ALA A 84 -17.53 15.49 -10.82
CA ALA A 84 -18.62 14.92 -11.61
C ALA A 84 -18.20 13.64 -12.34
N ARG A 85 -16.89 13.43 -12.57
CA ARG A 85 -16.36 12.18 -13.14
C ARG A 85 -16.35 11.02 -12.14
N VAL A 86 -16.40 11.30 -10.83
CA VAL A 86 -16.43 10.24 -9.82
C VAL A 86 -17.78 9.53 -9.88
N GLY A 87 -17.78 8.28 -10.34
CA GLY A 87 -19.00 7.49 -10.48
C GLY A 87 -19.92 7.93 -11.62
N CYS A 88 -19.42 8.66 -12.62
CA CYS A 88 -20.17 9.07 -13.81
C CYS A 88 -20.69 7.88 -14.63
N ARG A 89 -21.63 8.15 -15.56
CA ARG A 89 -22.31 7.11 -16.35
C ARG A 89 -21.32 6.29 -17.16
N GLU A 90 -20.35 6.96 -17.79
CA GLU A 90 -19.32 6.36 -18.65
C GLU A 90 -18.47 5.35 -17.87
N HIS A 91 -18.02 5.70 -16.66
CA HIS A 91 -17.29 4.75 -15.80
C HIS A 91 -18.17 3.57 -15.37
N ARG A 92 -19.46 3.82 -15.05
CA ARG A 92 -20.40 2.76 -14.66
C ARG A 92 -20.75 1.81 -15.80
N GLU A 93 -20.80 2.30 -17.03
CA GLU A 93 -21.03 1.48 -18.23
C GLU A 93 -19.87 0.51 -18.45
N VAL A 94 -18.62 0.98 -18.35
CA VAL A 94 -17.42 0.13 -18.39
C VAL A 94 -17.43 -0.88 -17.25
N ALA A 95 -17.74 -0.44 -16.03
CA ALA A 95 -17.82 -1.34 -14.87
C ALA A 95 -18.89 -2.43 -15.05
N ARG A 96 -20.07 -2.07 -15.58
CA ARG A 96 -21.16 -3.01 -15.86
C ARG A 96 -20.75 -4.05 -16.90
N GLU A 97 -20.02 -3.63 -17.93
CA GLU A 97 -19.51 -4.55 -18.94
C GLU A 97 -18.45 -5.49 -18.36
N ALA A 98 -17.52 -4.97 -17.55
CA ALA A 98 -16.52 -5.79 -16.86
C ALA A 98 -17.17 -6.85 -15.96
N VAL A 99 -18.24 -6.50 -15.22
CA VAL A 99 -19.01 -7.44 -14.40
C VAL A 99 -19.68 -8.52 -15.24
N ARG A 100 -20.28 -8.17 -16.39
CA ARG A 100 -20.90 -9.16 -17.27
C ARG A 100 -19.88 -10.16 -17.81
N ARG A 101 -18.69 -9.68 -18.18
CA ARG A 101 -17.62 -10.52 -18.75
C ARG A 101 -16.87 -11.34 -17.71
N SER A 102 -16.88 -10.95 -16.43
CA SER A 102 -16.20 -11.70 -15.37
C SER A 102 -17.01 -12.90 -14.85
N ILE A 103 -18.29 -13.01 -15.19
CA ILE A 103 -19.14 -14.13 -14.75
C ILE A 103 -18.75 -15.40 -15.50
N VAL A 104 -18.38 -16.44 -14.74
CA VAL A 104 -18.11 -17.77 -15.26
C VAL A 104 -19.27 -18.70 -14.88
N LEU A 105 -20.00 -19.20 -15.87
CA LEU A 105 -21.09 -20.16 -15.69
C LEU A 105 -20.55 -21.58 -15.67
N LEU A 106 -20.39 -22.16 -14.48
CA LEU A 106 -19.81 -23.51 -14.32
C LEU A 106 -20.78 -24.63 -14.72
N LYS A 107 -22.09 -24.42 -14.57
CA LYS A 107 -23.11 -25.42 -14.89
C LYS A 107 -24.42 -24.73 -15.26
N ASN A 108 -25.07 -25.20 -16.32
CA ASN A 108 -26.42 -24.79 -16.69
C ASN A 108 -27.18 -25.98 -17.30
N ASN A 109 -28.21 -26.46 -16.60
CA ASN A 109 -29.05 -27.58 -17.05
C ASN A 109 -30.28 -27.07 -17.85
N GLY A 110 -30.11 -26.01 -18.65
CA GLY A 110 -31.20 -25.40 -19.43
C GLY A 110 -32.12 -24.45 -18.65
N VAL A 111 -31.77 -24.08 -17.41
CA VAL A 111 -32.56 -23.16 -16.57
C VAL A 111 -32.28 -21.69 -16.89
N LEU A 112 -31.07 -21.36 -17.35
CA LEU A 112 -30.69 -20.01 -17.73
C LEU A 112 -30.73 -19.82 -19.26
N PRO A 113 -31.11 -18.61 -19.75
CA PRO A 113 -31.47 -17.41 -18.99
C PRO A 113 -32.89 -17.46 -18.39
N LEU A 114 -33.08 -16.81 -17.23
CA LEU A 114 -34.40 -16.68 -16.62
C LEU A 114 -35.30 -15.74 -17.45
N LEU A 115 -36.59 -16.06 -17.51
CA LEU A 115 -37.59 -15.16 -18.09
C LEU A 115 -37.81 -13.95 -17.19
N LYS A 116 -38.04 -12.80 -17.81
CA LYS A 116 -38.34 -11.55 -17.10
C LYS A 116 -39.76 -11.62 -16.54
N SER A 117 -39.92 -11.29 -15.26
CA SER A 117 -41.23 -11.07 -14.61
C SER A 117 -41.91 -9.82 -15.13
#